data_AF-A0A0P7YFA6-F1
#
_entry.id   AF-A0A0P7YFA6-F1
#
_cell.length_a   1.000
_cell.length_b   1.000
_cell.length_c   1.000
_cell.angle_alpha   90.00
_cell.angle_beta   90.00
_cell.angle_gamma   90.00
#
_symmetry.space_group_name_H-M   'P 1'
#
loop_
_entity.id
_entity.type
_entity.pdbx_description
1 polymer ?
#
loop_
_entity_poly.entity_id
_entity_poly.type
_entity_poly.pdbx_seq_one_letter_code
_entity_poly.pdbx_strand_id
1 'polypeptide(L)'
;MRLRLLYWLKREIGFSRKESRGFLLVVPVLTFLAFSPELFSLFSRQIDPATEKNLLEVADSLRLVGFEEVSSPFPVRAGLDTVNRSMQGLRKIPFSEADSITLQVVPGVGPTLAARIIKYEVSMGGFFSKDQLKDIYGVQPEVADRIWEYFEFDGEIRNRLAINDATVEDLAKHPYISYGQAKVIIAYRNQHGNFQQADDLLKIRIFDPEWIQKIAPYLTF
;
A
#
# COMPACT_ATOMS: atom_id res chain seq x y z
N MET A 1 -18.18 -41.32 38.26
CA MET A 1 -19.06 -40.14 38.37
C MET A 1 -19.90 -39.85 37.11
N ARG A 2 -19.32 -39.81 35.90
CA ARG A 2 -20.03 -39.43 34.65
C ARG A 2 -21.32 -40.23 34.35
N LEU A 3 -21.33 -41.54 34.58
CA LEU A 3 -22.50 -42.39 34.28
C LEU A 3 -23.71 -42.13 35.19
N ARG A 4 -23.49 -41.69 36.44
CA ARG A 4 -24.57 -41.37 37.39
C ARG A 4 -25.26 -40.03 37.05
N LEU A 5 -24.47 -39.02 36.65
CA LEU A 5 -24.99 -37.72 36.25
C LEU A 5 -25.83 -37.79 34.97
N LEU A 6 -25.37 -38.57 33.98
CA LEU A 6 -26.09 -38.76 32.71
C LEU A 6 -27.43 -39.48 32.92
N TYR A 7 -27.46 -40.44 33.85
CA TYR A 7 -28.69 -41.14 34.20
C TYR A 7 -29.67 -40.22 34.95
N TRP A 8 -29.16 -39.40 35.87
CA TRP A 8 -29.97 -38.40 36.59
C TRP A 8 -30.55 -37.34 35.66
N LEU A 9 -29.75 -36.77 34.75
CA LEU A 9 -30.19 -35.79 33.74
C LEU A 9 -31.29 -36.34 32.82
N LYS A 10 -31.16 -37.61 32.41
CA LYS A 10 -32.18 -38.28 31.61
C LYS A 10 -33.47 -38.52 32.42
N ARG A 11 -33.35 -38.85 33.71
CA ARG A 11 -34.51 -39.21 34.55
C ARG A 11 -35.32 -38.01 35.00
N GLU A 12 -34.67 -36.95 35.46
CA GLU A 12 -35.37 -35.79 36.04
C GLU A 12 -35.72 -34.72 35.00
N ILE A 13 -34.92 -34.57 33.95
CA ILE A 13 -35.06 -33.47 32.96
C ILE A 13 -35.45 -33.99 31.56
N GLY A 14 -35.32 -35.30 31.31
CA GLY A 14 -35.75 -35.92 30.05
C GLY A 14 -34.77 -35.78 28.88
N PHE A 15 -33.55 -35.28 29.12
CA PHE A 15 -32.58 -35.04 28.04
C PHE A 15 -32.15 -36.30 27.29
N SER A 16 -31.99 -36.16 25.97
CA SER A 16 -31.51 -37.21 25.09
C SER A 16 -30.01 -37.48 25.31
N ARG A 17 -29.55 -38.69 24.97
CA ARG A 17 -28.13 -39.09 25.12
C ARG A 17 -27.16 -38.14 24.41
N LYS A 18 -27.58 -37.48 23.34
CA LYS A 18 -26.75 -36.50 22.60
C LYS A 18 -26.69 -35.15 23.34
N GLU A 19 -27.81 -34.68 23.89
CA GLU A 19 -27.92 -33.41 24.63
C GLU A 19 -27.19 -33.47 25.98
N SER A 20 -27.30 -34.59 26.70
CA SER A 20 -26.63 -34.75 28.00
C SER A 20 -25.10 -34.71 27.88
N ARG A 21 -24.53 -35.07 26.72
CA ARG A 21 -23.08 -34.97 26.45
C ARG A 21 -22.66 -33.53 26.21
N GLY A 22 -23.51 -32.73 25.56
CA GLY A 22 -23.29 -31.28 25.39
C GLY A 22 -23.37 -30.53 26.72
N PHE A 23 -24.37 -30.83 27.54
CA PHE A 23 -24.56 -30.18 28.85
C PHE A 23 -23.38 -30.42 29.81
N LEU A 24 -22.75 -31.60 29.72
CA LEU A 24 -21.57 -31.95 30.52
C LEU A 24 -20.35 -31.05 30.19
N LEU A 25 -20.28 -30.47 28.99
CA LEU A 25 -19.25 -29.50 28.62
C LEU A 25 -19.64 -28.06 29.00
N VAL A 26 -20.92 -27.70 28.84
CA VAL A 26 -21.39 -26.32 28.99
C VAL A 26 -21.45 -25.90 30.46
N VAL A 27 -21.95 -26.75 31.37
CA VAL A 27 -22.09 -26.41 32.80
C VAL A 27 -20.77 -26.00 33.45
N PRO A 28 -19.67 -26.76 33.36
CA PRO A 28 -18.41 -26.35 33.99
C PRO A 28 -17.86 -25.03 33.45
N VAL A 29 -18.02 -24.77 32.15
CA VAL A 29 -17.60 -23.50 31.53
C VAL A 29 -18.46 -22.34 32.02
N LEU A 30 -19.78 -22.51 32.09
CA LEU A 30 -20.68 -21.48 32.62
C LEU A 30 -20.46 -21.22 34.10
N THR A 31 -20.19 -22.26 34.91
CA THR A 31 -19.83 -22.06 36.32
C THR A 31 -18.52 -21.29 36.42
N PHE A 32 -17.50 -21.62 35.63
CA PHE A 32 -16.23 -20.89 35.63
C PHE A 32 -16.43 -19.41 35.25
N LEU A 33 -17.27 -19.13 34.25
CA LEU A 33 -17.57 -17.77 33.83
C LEU A 33 -18.38 -16.99 34.87
N ALA A 34 -19.29 -17.65 35.59
CA ALA A 34 -20.05 -17.03 36.67
C ALA A 34 -19.17 -16.68 37.89
N PHE A 35 -18.16 -17.51 38.18
CA PHE A 35 -17.17 -17.24 39.25
C PHE A 35 -15.99 -16.39 38.78
N SER A 36 -15.91 -16.03 37.50
CA SER A 36 -14.81 -15.23 36.97
C SER A 36 -14.64 -13.86 37.62
N PRO A 37 -15.70 -13.10 38.00
CA PRO A 37 -15.55 -11.81 38.65
C PRO A 37 -14.92 -11.94 40.05
N GLU A 38 -15.29 -12.98 40.80
CA GLU A 38 -14.73 -13.25 42.12
C GLU A 38 -13.27 -13.73 42.02
N LEU A 39 -12.96 -14.61 41.07
CA LEU A 39 -11.58 -15.02 40.75
C LEU A 39 -10.72 -13.84 40.30
N PHE A 40 -11.28 -12.96 39.48
CA PHE A 40 -10.61 -11.72 39.07
C PHE A 40 -10.37 -10.81 40.27
N SER A 41 -11.30 -10.69 41.21
CA SER A 41 -11.11 -9.88 42.44
C SER A 41 -9.99 -10.40 43.35
N LEU A 42 -9.72 -11.72 43.34
CA LEU A 42 -8.59 -12.32 44.04
C LEU A 42 -7.25 -12.02 43.34
N PHE A 43 -7.25 -11.86 42.02
CA PHE A 43 -6.06 -11.55 41.22
C PHE A 43 -5.82 -10.04 41.05
N SER A 44 -6.87 -9.22 41.09
CA SER A 44 -6.83 -7.78 40.83
C SER A 44 -6.55 -6.93 42.08
N ARG A 45 -6.08 -7.54 43.17
CA ARG A 45 -5.65 -6.82 44.38
C ARG A 45 -4.18 -6.43 44.28
N GLN A 46 -3.91 -5.35 43.53
CA GLN A 46 -2.80 -4.42 43.79
C GLN A 46 -2.85 -3.27 42.76
N ILE A 47 -3.84 -2.39 42.91
CA ILE A 47 -3.52 -0.97 42.73
C ILE A 47 -2.98 -0.57 44.10
N ASP A 48 -1.68 -0.30 44.19
CA ASP A 48 -1.07 0.06 45.47
C ASP A 48 -1.79 1.28 46.07
N PRO A 49 -2.21 1.24 47.34
CA PRO A 49 -2.93 2.36 47.97
C PRO A 49 -2.07 3.62 48.05
N ALA A 50 -0.74 3.50 47.89
CA ALA A 50 0.18 4.62 47.76
C ALA A 50 0.03 5.34 46.41
N THR A 51 -0.18 4.58 45.32
CA THR A 51 -0.39 5.12 43.97
C THR A 51 -1.69 5.91 43.89
N GLU A 52 -2.75 5.41 44.54
CA GLU A 52 -4.03 6.12 44.62
C GLU A 52 -3.90 7.47 45.34
N LYS A 53 -3.17 7.51 46.47
CA LYS A 53 -2.92 8.75 47.21
C LYS A 53 -2.13 9.78 46.39
N ASN A 54 -1.06 9.35 45.72
CA ASN A 54 -0.25 10.23 44.88
C ASN A 54 -1.08 10.84 43.73
N LEU A 55 -1.98 10.06 43.14
CA LEU A 55 -2.87 10.54 42.06
C LEU A 55 -3.87 11.58 42.55
N LEU A 56 -4.43 11.39 43.75
CA LEU A 56 -5.34 12.36 44.37
C LEU A 56 -4.63 13.67 44.70
N GLU A 57 -3.41 13.61 45.26
CA GLU A 57 -2.60 14.81 45.54
C GLU A 57 -2.25 15.59 44.27
N VAL A 58 -1.89 14.89 43.19
CA VAL A 58 -1.63 15.51 41.89
C VAL A 58 -2.90 16.16 41.35
N ALA A 59 -4.06 15.47 41.40
CA ALA A 59 -5.33 16.03 40.93
C ALA A 59 -5.73 17.30 41.69
N ASP A 60 -5.57 17.32 43.02
CA ASP A 60 -5.89 18.49 43.84
C ASP A 60 -4.91 19.65 43.60
N SER A 61 -3.62 19.36 43.39
CA SER A 61 -2.64 20.39 43.03
C SER A 61 -2.96 21.07 41.69
N LEU A 62 -3.46 20.32 40.70
CA LEU A 62 -3.84 20.86 39.40
C LEU A 62 -5.08 21.76 39.50
N ARG A 63 -6.08 21.37 40.29
CA ARG A 63 -7.25 22.21 40.54
C ARG A 63 -6.88 23.56 41.19
N LEU A 64 -5.94 23.56 42.13
CA LEU A 64 -5.46 24.79 42.78
C LEU A 64 -4.76 25.76 41.83
N VAL A 65 -4.10 25.25 40.78
CA VAL A 65 -3.44 26.06 39.74
C VAL A 65 -4.45 26.57 38.69
N GLY A 66 -5.74 26.29 38.86
CA GLY A 66 -6.81 26.75 37.98
C GLY A 66 -7.04 25.84 36.77
N PHE A 67 -6.53 24.60 36.79
CA PHE A 67 -6.94 23.59 35.81
C PHE A 67 -8.34 23.09 36.17
N GLU A 68 -9.30 23.37 35.29
CA GLU A 68 -10.63 22.76 35.38
C GLU A 68 -10.59 21.34 34.84
N GLU A 69 -11.30 20.44 35.50
CA GLU A 69 -11.44 19.06 35.08
C GLU A 69 -12.31 19.01 33.82
N VAL A 70 -11.67 19.05 32.65
CA VAL A 70 -12.36 18.83 31.39
C VAL A 70 -12.72 17.36 31.35
N SER A 71 -13.97 17.01 31.63
CA SER A 71 -14.49 15.70 31.24
C SER A 71 -14.22 15.58 29.75
N SER A 72 -13.34 14.66 29.35
CA SER A 72 -13.19 14.39 27.93
C SER A 72 -14.60 14.11 27.43
N PRO A 73 -15.11 14.89 26.47
CA PRO A 73 -16.26 14.41 25.77
C PRO A 73 -15.68 13.17 25.10
N PHE A 74 -16.07 11.98 25.55
CA PHE A 74 -15.98 10.78 24.72
C PHE A 74 -16.25 11.22 23.29
N PRO A 75 -15.54 10.71 22.26
CA PRO A 75 -15.74 11.16 20.90
C PRO A 75 -17.25 11.11 20.63
N VAL A 76 -17.89 12.28 20.68
CA VAL A 76 -19.27 12.38 20.29
C VAL A 76 -19.16 12.00 18.82
N ARG A 77 -20.01 11.11 18.33
CA ARG A 77 -20.26 11.01 16.89
C ARG A 77 -20.92 12.33 16.43
N ALA A 78 -20.32 13.47 16.72
CA ALA A 78 -20.56 14.71 16.05
C ALA A 78 -19.85 14.50 14.72
N GLY A 79 -20.61 14.45 13.63
CA GLY A 79 -20.08 14.40 12.27
C GLY A 79 -19.32 15.68 11.88
N LEU A 80 -18.58 16.28 12.81
CA LEU A 80 -17.68 17.40 12.66
C LEU A 80 -16.24 16.91 12.41
N ASP A 81 -15.87 15.72 12.90
CA ASP A 81 -14.61 15.04 12.52
C ASP A 81 -14.71 14.37 11.14
N THR A 82 -15.94 14.15 10.66
CA THR A 82 -16.16 14.11 9.22
C THR A 82 -16.18 15.55 8.76
N VAL A 83 -15.00 16.15 8.60
CA VAL A 83 -14.85 17.38 7.83
C VAL A 83 -15.80 17.23 6.65
N ASN A 84 -16.74 18.15 6.53
CA ASN A 84 -17.56 18.33 5.35
C ASN A 84 -16.58 18.77 4.26
N ARG A 85 -15.77 17.82 3.79
CA ARG A 85 -14.76 17.96 2.76
C ARG A 85 -15.59 18.05 1.50
N SER A 86 -16.24 19.20 1.34
CA SER A 86 -16.91 19.67 0.15
C SER A 86 -16.09 19.17 -1.02
N MET A 87 -16.53 18.07 -1.65
CA MET A 87 -15.79 17.25 -2.61
C MET A 87 -14.51 17.92 -3.09
N GLN A 88 -13.45 17.91 -2.26
CA GLN A 88 -12.15 18.35 -2.72
C GLN A 88 -11.80 17.19 -3.61
N GLY A 89 -12.05 17.38 -4.91
CA GLY A 89 -12.01 16.32 -5.92
C GLY A 89 -10.86 15.41 -5.58
N LEU A 90 -11.16 14.14 -5.33
CA LEU A 90 -10.23 13.13 -4.83
C LEU A 90 -8.84 13.45 -5.35
N ARG A 91 -7.98 13.99 -4.48
CA ARG A 91 -6.66 14.45 -4.90
C ARG A 91 -5.92 13.20 -5.32
N LYS A 92 -5.88 12.96 -6.63
CA LYS A 92 -5.17 11.84 -7.21
C LYS A 92 -3.72 11.99 -6.82
N ILE A 93 -3.09 10.88 -6.45
CA ILE A 93 -1.65 10.87 -6.24
C ILE A 93 -0.98 10.86 -7.62
N PRO A 94 0.13 11.59 -7.79
CA PRO A 94 0.91 11.53 -9.02
C PRO A 94 1.43 10.11 -9.22
N PHE A 95 1.41 9.63 -10.46
CA PHE A 95 1.82 8.28 -10.79
C PHE A 95 3.30 8.03 -10.46
N SER A 96 4.17 9.04 -10.56
CA SER A 96 5.58 8.90 -10.19
C SER A 96 5.83 8.57 -8.71
N GLU A 97 4.88 8.85 -7.83
CA GLU A 97 4.91 8.51 -6.39
C GLU A 97 4.22 7.17 -6.08
N ALA A 98 3.65 6.50 -7.09
CA ALA A 98 2.91 5.27 -6.88
C ALA A 98 3.85 4.08 -6.61
N ASP A 99 3.76 3.50 -5.41
CA ASP A 99 4.39 2.22 -5.08
C ASP A 99 3.63 1.02 -5.66
N SER A 100 4.31 -0.12 -5.78
CA SER A 100 3.70 -1.39 -6.21
C SER A 100 2.47 -1.82 -5.38
N ILE A 101 2.39 -1.41 -4.11
CA ILE A 101 1.22 -1.66 -3.25
C ILE A 101 0.08 -0.71 -3.63
N THR A 102 0.37 0.57 -3.85
CA THR A 102 -0.65 1.56 -4.21
C THR A 102 -1.27 1.27 -5.58
N LEU A 103 -0.46 0.80 -6.54
CA LEU A 103 -0.94 0.40 -7.86
C LEU A 103 -1.97 -0.73 -7.81
N GLN A 104 -1.92 -1.60 -6.80
CA GLN A 104 -2.86 -2.72 -6.65
C GLN A 104 -4.28 -2.29 -6.25
N VAL A 105 -4.49 -1.01 -5.92
CA VAL A 105 -5.83 -0.44 -5.72
C VAL A 105 -6.64 -0.44 -7.03
N VAL A 106 -5.97 -0.45 -8.19
CA VAL A 106 -6.63 -0.43 -9.50
C VAL A 106 -7.16 -1.82 -9.85
N PRO A 107 -8.46 -1.98 -10.13
CA PRO A 107 -9.03 -3.26 -10.54
C PRO A 107 -8.38 -3.78 -11.83
N GLY A 108 -7.75 -4.95 -11.74
CA GLY A 108 -6.99 -5.57 -12.84
C GLY A 108 -5.47 -5.48 -12.68
N VAL A 109 -4.99 -4.71 -11.70
CA VAL A 109 -3.57 -4.63 -11.35
C VAL A 109 -3.27 -5.55 -10.16
N GLY A 110 -2.79 -6.75 -10.46
CA GLY A 110 -2.26 -7.67 -9.45
C GLY A 110 -0.80 -7.37 -9.07
N PRO A 111 -0.24 -8.06 -8.06
CA PRO A 111 1.13 -7.83 -7.59
C PRO A 111 2.20 -8.02 -8.68
N THR A 112 2.04 -9.03 -9.53
CA THR A 112 2.96 -9.29 -10.65
C THR A 112 2.91 -8.19 -11.71
N LEU A 113 1.71 -7.68 -12.02
CA LEU A 113 1.53 -6.62 -13.00
C LEU A 113 2.04 -5.29 -12.46
N ALA A 114 1.75 -4.96 -11.19
CA ALA A 114 2.28 -3.79 -10.51
C ALA A 114 3.81 -3.78 -10.50
N ALA A 115 4.45 -4.90 -10.13
CA ALA A 115 5.90 -5.02 -10.16
C ALA A 115 6.49 -4.83 -11.57
N ARG A 116 5.80 -5.32 -12.60
CA ARG A 116 6.21 -5.13 -14.00
C ARG A 116 6.08 -3.67 -14.43
N ILE A 117 4.99 -2.99 -14.04
CA ILE A 117 4.77 -1.57 -14.33
C ILE A 117 5.89 -0.72 -13.73
N ILE A 118 6.18 -0.90 -12.43
CA ILE A 118 7.26 -0.17 -11.75
C ILE A 118 8.62 -0.47 -12.39
N LYS A 119 8.92 -1.74 -12.70
CA LYS A 119 10.18 -2.09 -13.36
C LYS A 119 10.30 -1.42 -14.73
N TYR A 120 9.21 -1.35 -15.49
CA TYR A 120 9.20 -0.73 -16.80
C TYR A 120 9.42 0.79 -16.70
N GLU A 121 8.72 1.45 -15.77
CA GLU A 121 8.85 2.88 -15.49
C GLU A 121 10.29 3.26 -15.10
N VAL A 122 10.91 2.49 -14.20
CA VAL A 122 12.32 2.66 -13.81
C VAL A 122 13.28 2.47 -14.99
N SER A 123 13.06 1.46 -15.83
CA SER A 123 13.92 1.20 -17.00
C SER A 123 13.81 2.27 -18.08
N MET A 124 12.64 2.91 -18.18
CA MET A 124 12.37 4.00 -19.12
C MET A 124 12.84 5.35 -18.56
N GLY A 125 12.90 5.50 -17.23
CA GLY A 125 13.25 6.75 -16.56
C GLY A 125 12.07 7.69 -16.34
N GLY A 126 10.85 7.17 -16.37
CA GLY A 126 9.58 7.90 -16.27
C GLY A 126 8.71 7.77 -17.52
N PHE A 127 7.41 8.06 -17.40
CA PHE A 127 6.48 8.05 -18.54
C PHE A 127 6.32 9.46 -19.10
N PHE A 128 6.57 9.61 -20.40
CA PHE A 128 6.32 10.84 -21.16
C PHE A 128 4.91 10.88 -21.76
N SER A 129 4.29 9.72 -22.00
CA SER A 129 2.92 9.62 -22.50
C SER A 129 2.14 8.51 -21.79
N LYS A 130 0.83 8.74 -21.63
CA LYS A 130 -0.12 7.76 -21.06
C LYS A 130 -0.17 6.45 -21.83
N ASP A 131 0.04 6.49 -23.14
CA ASP A 131 -0.03 5.30 -23.99
C ASP A 131 1.13 4.33 -23.76
N GLN A 132 2.22 4.76 -23.13
CA GLN A 132 3.38 3.91 -22.86
C GLN A 132 3.05 2.78 -21.85
N LEU A 133 2.01 2.93 -21.03
CA LEU A 133 1.52 1.82 -20.21
C LEU A 133 1.01 0.65 -21.06
N LYS A 134 0.51 0.92 -22.27
CA LYS A 134 0.00 -0.10 -23.20
C LYS A 134 1.13 -0.90 -23.87
N ASP A 135 2.35 -0.35 -23.89
CA ASP A 135 3.54 -1.05 -24.39
C ASP A 135 4.02 -2.16 -23.42
N ILE A 136 3.51 -2.15 -22.17
CA ILE A 136 3.93 -3.09 -21.13
C ILE A 136 3.25 -4.44 -21.33
N TYR A 137 4.05 -5.50 -21.44
CA TYR A 137 3.55 -6.85 -21.60
C TYR A 137 2.55 -7.23 -20.51
N GLY A 138 1.36 -7.66 -20.92
CA GLY A 138 0.28 -8.12 -20.05
C GLY A 138 -0.61 -7.01 -19.47
N VAL A 139 -0.32 -5.73 -19.74
CA VAL A 139 -1.25 -4.63 -19.45
C VAL A 139 -2.29 -4.59 -20.56
N GLN A 140 -3.55 -4.82 -20.20
CA GLN A 140 -4.67 -4.63 -21.12
C GLN A 140 -4.94 -3.13 -21.30
N PRO A 141 -5.35 -2.66 -22.49
CA PRO A 141 -5.60 -1.24 -22.73
C PRO A 141 -6.64 -0.65 -21.76
N GLU A 142 -7.67 -1.43 -21.41
CA GLU A 142 -8.70 -1.02 -20.45
C GLU A 142 -8.15 -0.86 -19.03
N VAL A 143 -7.12 -1.63 -18.66
CA VAL A 143 -6.45 -1.51 -17.36
C VAL A 143 -5.54 -0.28 -17.36
N ALA A 144 -4.84 0.00 -18.46
CA ALA A 144 -4.03 1.22 -18.60
C ALA A 144 -4.88 2.48 -18.46
N ASP A 145 -6.05 2.52 -19.10
CA ASP A 145 -6.96 3.67 -19.01
C ASP A 145 -7.51 3.83 -17.59
N ARG A 146 -7.86 2.71 -16.91
CA ARG A 146 -8.26 2.71 -15.50
C ARG A 146 -7.19 3.27 -14.58
N ILE A 147 -5.90 2.97 -14.79
CA ILE A 147 -4.83 3.52 -13.93
C ILE A 147 -4.92 5.06 -13.89
N TRP A 148 -5.20 5.71 -15.01
CA TRP A 148 -5.34 7.18 -15.07
C TRP A 148 -6.62 7.73 -14.42
N GLU A 149 -7.58 6.87 -14.08
CA GLU A 149 -8.73 7.23 -13.25
C GLU A 149 -8.34 7.37 -11.77
N TYR A 150 -7.36 6.60 -11.31
CA TYR A 150 -6.90 6.59 -9.91
C TYR A 150 -5.68 7.49 -9.68
N PHE A 151 -4.78 7.58 -10.67
CA PHE A 151 -3.51 8.31 -10.58
C PHE A 151 -3.50 9.52 -11.50
N GLU A 152 -2.79 10.58 -11.10
CA GLU A 152 -2.51 11.74 -11.93
C GLU A 152 -1.30 11.46 -12.82
N PHE A 153 -1.40 11.80 -14.10
CA PHE A 153 -0.27 11.72 -15.01
C PHE A 153 0.53 13.02 -14.93
N ASP A 154 1.77 12.91 -14.50
CA ASP A 154 2.71 14.02 -14.30
C ASP A 154 3.62 14.25 -15.52
N GLY A 155 3.90 13.21 -16.30
CA GLY A 155 4.73 13.32 -17.51
C GLY A 155 6.20 13.62 -17.21
N GLU A 156 6.65 13.35 -15.99
CA GLU A 156 7.99 13.70 -15.53
C GLU A 156 9.02 12.63 -15.93
N ILE A 157 10.04 13.07 -16.68
CA ILE A 157 11.19 12.24 -17.02
C ILE A 157 12.28 12.51 -15.97
N ARG A 158 12.45 11.56 -15.05
CA ARG A 158 13.37 11.66 -13.90
C ARG A 158 14.78 11.24 -14.26
N ASN A 159 14.92 10.27 -15.16
CA ASN A 159 16.22 9.75 -15.56
C ASN A 159 16.38 9.88 -17.08
N ARG A 160 17.34 10.71 -17.48
CA ARG A 160 17.71 10.89 -18.89
C ARG A 160 19.03 10.20 -19.17
N LEU A 161 19.15 9.67 -20.38
CA LEU A 161 20.29 8.90 -20.85
C LEU A 161 21.28 9.83 -21.55
N ALA A 162 22.49 9.93 -21.01
CA ALA A 162 23.59 10.66 -21.64
C ALA A 162 24.15 9.84 -22.81
N ILE A 163 23.67 10.08 -24.02
CA ILE A 163 23.96 9.21 -25.17
C ILE A 163 25.45 9.23 -25.57
N ASN A 164 26.11 10.35 -25.33
CA ASN A 164 27.52 10.54 -25.65
C ASN A 164 28.47 9.81 -24.68
N ASP A 165 28.05 9.60 -23.43
CA ASP A 165 28.87 8.96 -22.40
C ASP A 165 28.41 7.53 -22.06
N ALA A 166 27.19 7.15 -22.45
CA ALA A 166 26.62 5.84 -22.12
C ALA A 166 27.38 4.66 -22.75
N THR A 167 27.41 3.53 -22.02
CA THR A 167 27.90 2.23 -22.51
C THR A 167 26.82 1.48 -23.28
N VAL A 168 27.19 0.39 -23.96
CA VAL A 168 26.24 -0.44 -24.72
C VAL A 168 25.19 -1.00 -23.77
N GLU A 169 25.63 -1.43 -22.60
CA GLU A 169 24.81 -2.00 -21.55
C GLU A 169 23.83 -0.97 -20.97
N ASP A 170 24.28 0.28 -20.80
CA ASP A 170 23.42 1.35 -20.28
C ASP A 170 22.34 1.74 -21.29
N LEU A 171 22.71 1.86 -22.58
CA LEU A 171 21.75 2.11 -23.65
C LEU A 171 20.71 0.98 -23.73
N ALA A 172 21.15 -0.27 -23.66
CA ALA A 172 20.28 -1.44 -23.80
C ALA A 172 19.33 -1.70 -22.61
N LYS A 173 19.51 -1.00 -21.48
CA LYS A 173 18.54 -1.04 -20.37
C LYS A 173 17.22 -0.33 -20.72
N HIS A 174 17.26 0.61 -21.67
CA HIS A 174 16.09 1.38 -22.05
C HIS A 174 15.14 0.55 -22.94
N PRO A 175 13.83 0.47 -22.65
CA PRO A 175 12.89 -0.39 -23.37
C PRO A 175 12.82 -0.18 -24.89
N TYR A 176 13.05 1.06 -25.35
CA TYR A 176 13.06 1.39 -26.78
C TYR A 176 14.40 1.16 -27.48
N ILE A 177 15.47 0.81 -26.76
CA ILE A 177 16.80 0.58 -27.35
C ILE A 177 17.18 -0.88 -27.19
N SER A 178 17.15 -1.63 -28.29
CA SER A 178 17.69 -2.99 -28.30
C SER A 178 19.22 -3.00 -28.17
N TYR A 179 19.78 -4.11 -27.68
CA TYR A 179 21.23 -4.29 -27.60
C TYR A 179 21.95 -4.14 -28.95
N GLY A 180 21.30 -4.55 -30.06
CA GLY A 180 21.83 -4.34 -31.41
C GLY A 180 21.87 -2.86 -31.80
N GLN A 181 20.79 -2.12 -31.54
CA GLN A 181 20.73 -0.68 -31.78
C GLN A 181 21.76 0.09 -30.94
N ALA A 182 21.93 -0.27 -29.67
CA ALA A 182 22.94 0.31 -28.79
C ALA A 182 24.36 0.19 -29.36
N LYS A 183 24.72 -0.99 -29.90
CA LYS A 183 26.02 -1.18 -30.57
C LYS A 183 26.19 -0.28 -31.78
N VAL A 184 25.14 -0.13 -32.59
CA VAL A 184 25.19 0.72 -33.78
C VAL A 184 25.34 2.20 -33.39
N ILE A 185 24.62 2.66 -32.35
CA ILE A 185 24.74 4.02 -31.81
C ILE A 185 26.18 4.31 -31.38
N ILE A 186 26.80 3.41 -30.62
CA ILE A 186 28.17 3.60 -30.12
C ILE A 186 29.20 3.51 -31.25
N ALA A 187 29.02 2.57 -32.19
CA ALA A 187 29.90 2.48 -33.36
C ALA A 187 29.85 3.77 -34.19
N TYR A 188 28.65 4.32 -34.40
CA TYR A 188 28.46 5.59 -35.10
C TYR A 188 29.13 6.75 -34.35
N ARG A 189 28.88 6.87 -33.03
CA ARG A 189 29.49 7.88 -32.15
C ARG A 189 31.02 7.86 -32.24
N ASN A 190 31.61 6.68 -32.19
CA ASN A 190 33.07 6.54 -32.25
C ASN A 190 33.66 6.91 -33.62
N GLN A 191 32.88 6.79 -34.70
CA GLN A 191 33.32 7.11 -36.06
C GLN A 191 33.09 8.57 -36.45
N HIS A 192 31.99 9.17 -35.99
CA HIS A 192 31.53 10.50 -36.44
C HIS A 192 31.63 11.57 -35.33
N GLY A 193 31.92 11.17 -34.09
CA GLY A 193 31.93 12.05 -32.93
C GLY A 193 30.59 12.07 -32.18
N ASN A 194 30.48 13.00 -31.23
CA ASN A 194 29.33 13.13 -30.36
C ASN A 194 28.07 13.57 -31.13
N PHE A 195 26.91 13.08 -30.69
CA PHE A 195 25.60 13.57 -31.14
C PHE A 195 25.31 14.92 -30.50
N GLN A 196 24.82 15.89 -31.25
CA GLN A 196 24.43 17.21 -30.73
C GLN A 196 22.92 17.33 -30.53
N GLN A 197 22.15 16.58 -31.31
CA GLN A 197 20.69 16.60 -31.29
C GLN A 197 20.10 15.24 -31.66
N ALA A 198 18.82 15.03 -31.33
CA ALA A 198 18.13 13.77 -31.59
C ALA A 198 18.10 13.42 -33.09
N ASP A 199 18.01 14.42 -33.96
CA ASP A 199 17.99 14.23 -35.42
C ASP A 199 19.30 13.65 -35.97
N ASP A 200 20.43 13.76 -35.24
CA ASP A 200 21.68 13.13 -35.65
C ASP A 200 21.57 11.61 -35.71
N LEU A 201 20.64 11.01 -34.97
CA LEU A 201 20.36 9.57 -35.01
C LEU A 201 19.73 9.15 -36.35
N LEU A 202 19.07 10.04 -37.10
CA LEU A 202 18.54 9.75 -38.44
C LEU A 202 19.65 9.48 -39.47
N LYS A 203 20.88 9.92 -39.20
CA LYS A 203 22.03 9.61 -40.06
C LYS A 203 22.33 8.11 -40.10
N ILE A 204 21.84 7.37 -39.10
CA ILE A 204 21.95 5.91 -39.03
C ILE A 204 20.68 5.31 -39.66
N ARG A 205 20.84 4.65 -40.82
CA ARG A 205 19.73 4.14 -41.66
C ARG A 205 18.79 3.12 -41.00
N ILE A 206 19.12 2.61 -39.82
CA ILE A 206 18.29 1.65 -39.08
C ILE A 206 17.21 2.33 -38.22
N PHE A 207 17.33 3.64 -37.96
CA PHE A 207 16.40 4.35 -37.10
C PHE A 207 15.34 5.11 -37.91
N ASP A 208 14.09 4.93 -37.50
CA ASP A 208 12.95 5.62 -38.09
C ASP A 208 12.63 6.92 -37.35
N PRO A 209 12.05 7.93 -38.02
CA PRO A 209 11.64 9.18 -37.39
C PRO A 209 10.67 8.99 -36.21
N GLU A 210 9.76 8.02 -36.31
CA GLU A 210 8.80 7.70 -35.24
C GLU A 210 9.49 7.19 -33.98
N TRP A 211 10.55 6.39 -34.14
CA TRP A 211 11.34 5.89 -33.02
C TRP A 211 12.09 7.02 -32.33
N ILE A 212 12.62 7.97 -33.11
CA ILE A 212 13.31 9.15 -32.57
C ILE A 212 12.35 10.03 -31.76
N GLN A 213 11.12 10.24 -32.23
CA GLN A 213 10.11 11.00 -31.47
C GLN A 213 9.83 10.37 -30.10
N LYS A 214 9.85 9.03 -30.00
CA LYS A 214 9.64 8.32 -28.74
C LYS A 214 10.84 8.40 -27.79
N ILE A 215 12.07 8.30 -28.31
CA ILE A 215 13.28 8.27 -27.48
C ILE A 215 13.81 9.66 -27.14
N ALA A 216 13.60 10.67 -27.99
CA ALA A 216 14.17 12.01 -27.84
C ALA A 216 13.93 12.65 -26.46
N PRO A 217 12.74 12.53 -25.82
CA PRO A 217 12.52 13.09 -24.48
C PRO A 217 13.44 12.51 -23.40
N TYR A 218 13.94 11.29 -23.61
CA TYR A 218 14.76 10.53 -22.69
C TYR A 218 16.27 10.71 -22.90
N LEU A 219 16.68 11.44 -23.94
CA LEU A 219 18.09 11.61 -24.29
C LEU A 219 18.64 12.96 -23.79
N THR A 220 19.94 12.95 -23.50
CA THR A 220 20.78 14.14 -23.25
C THR A 220 22.03 14.03 -24.10
N PHE A 221 22.43 15.17 -24.67
CA PHE A 221 23.53 15.32 -25.64
C PHE A 221 24.69 16.07 -25.01
#